data_AF-A0A7V9J8C2-F1
#
_entry.id   AF-A0A7V9J8C2-F1
#
_cell.length_a   1.000
_cell.length_b   1.000
_cell.length_c   1.000
_cell.angle_alpha   90.00
_cell.angle_beta   90.00
_cell.angle_gamma   90.00
#
_symmetry.space_group_name_H-M   'P 1'
#
loop_
_entity.id
_entity.type
_entity.pdbx_description
1 polymer ?
#
loop_
_entity_poly.entity_id
_entity_poly.type
_entity_poly.pdbx_seq_one_letter_code
_entity_poly.pdbx_strand_id
1 'polypeptide(L)'
;MSRNYELRDVVRPFRAAHSPFPLPRARCIVFLIALSAVAMRDTHAQAEGEKAVCNGQIISDIQVNTRAPYEPKSKKWWTIPIRIANSLHATTDESVIRRYLILNRGMQCSEFRRAESERILRVQPYLASAEIRTISDGQGGVVLRVETVDELTTIVSAGASGAHLTGFRLGDRNVMG
;
A
#
# COMPACT_ATOMS: atom_id res chain seq x y z
N MET A 1 44.68 -74.47 -53.03
CA MET A 1 45.58 -75.47 -52.43
C MET A 1 45.41 -75.36 -50.90
N SER A 2 45.14 -76.48 -50.21
CA SER A 2 44.69 -76.65 -48.80
C SER A 2 43.21 -76.32 -48.53
N ARG A 3 42.29 -77.30 -48.58
CA ARG A 3 41.85 -78.28 -47.53
C ARG A 3 41.12 -77.59 -46.36
N ASN A 4 39.79 -77.67 -46.30
CA ASN A 4 38.98 -78.68 -45.59
C ASN A 4 39.33 -78.78 -44.09
N TYR A 5 38.41 -78.45 -43.18
CA TYR A 5 37.59 -79.44 -42.46
C TYR A 5 36.61 -78.78 -41.48
N GLU A 6 35.44 -79.41 -41.34
CA GLU A 6 34.39 -79.17 -40.36
C GLU A 6 34.86 -79.24 -38.90
N LEU A 7 34.03 -78.75 -37.96
CA LEU A 7 33.51 -79.47 -36.77
C LEU A 7 32.71 -78.46 -35.91
N ARG A 8 31.38 -78.51 -35.97
CA ARG A 8 30.46 -79.17 -35.02
C ARG A 8 30.46 -78.58 -33.61
N ASP A 9 29.26 -78.11 -33.25
CA ASP A 9 28.49 -78.36 -32.02
C ASP A 9 29.22 -78.41 -30.67
N VAL A 10 28.60 -77.79 -29.66
CA VAL A 10 28.43 -78.27 -28.25
C VAL A 10 27.88 -77.06 -27.47
N VAL A 11 26.57 -76.94 -27.26
CA VAL A 11 25.80 -77.56 -26.15
C VAL A 11 26.42 -77.25 -24.77
N ARG A 12 25.87 -76.27 -24.03
CA ARG A 12 25.10 -76.46 -22.77
C ARG A 12 25.01 -75.19 -21.92
N PRO A 13 23.90 -75.02 -21.19
CA PRO A 13 23.64 -73.90 -20.30
C PRO A 13 24.26 -74.16 -18.91
N PHE A 14 24.61 -73.12 -18.16
CA PHE A 14 24.69 -73.28 -16.71
C PHE A 14 24.58 -71.98 -15.91
N ARG A 15 23.62 -72.03 -14.99
CA ARG A 15 23.52 -71.42 -13.66
C ARG A 15 23.45 -69.90 -13.47
N ALA A 16 22.31 -69.55 -12.88
CA ALA A 16 22.14 -68.46 -11.94
C ALA A 16 23.19 -68.49 -10.80
N ALA A 17 23.66 -67.29 -10.42
CA ALA A 17 24.24 -67.02 -9.12
C ALA A 17 23.56 -65.76 -8.56
N HIS A 18 23.08 -65.89 -7.34
CA HIS A 18 22.46 -64.82 -6.55
C HIS A 18 23.52 -63.95 -5.85
N SER A 19 23.07 -62.72 -5.56
CA SER A 19 23.40 -61.84 -4.42
C SER A 19 24.68 -60.99 -4.48
N PRO A 20 24.83 -59.97 -3.60
CA PRO A 20 23.86 -59.00 -3.07
C PRO A 20 24.37 -57.54 -3.21
N PHE A 21 23.53 -56.56 -2.81
CA PHE A 21 23.81 -55.15 -2.43
C PHE A 21 25.23 -54.58 -2.64
N PRO A 22 25.35 -53.37 -3.23
CA PRO A 22 25.46 -52.20 -2.35
C PRO A 22 24.81 -50.90 -2.88
N LEU A 23 24.07 -50.22 -2.01
CA LEU A 23 24.00 -48.74 -1.94
C LEU A 23 25.33 -48.21 -1.34
N PRO A 24 25.62 -46.91 -1.25
CA PRO A 24 25.09 -45.71 -1.91
C PRO A 24 26.25 -44.93 -2.59
N ARG A 25 26.01 -43.92 -3.42
CA ARG A 25 25.96 -42.51 -3.00
C ARG A 25 25.42 -41.72 -4.19
N ALA A 26 24.11 -41.57 -4.21
CA ALA A 26 23.47 -40.55 -5.02
C ALA A 26 24.07 -39.20 -4.59
N ARG A 27 24.78 -38.56 -5.53
CA ARG A 27 25.12 -37.15 -5.44
C ARG A 27 23.79 -36.39 -5.52
N CYS A 28 23.14 -36.20 -4.38
CA CYS A 28 22.14 -35.17 -4.21
C CYS A 28 22.87 -33.84 -4.39
N ILE A 29 22.82 -33.33 -5.62
CA ILE A 29 23.09 -31.93 -5.90
C ILE A 29 21.99 -31.18 -5.17
N VAL A 30 22.28 -30.76 -3.93
CA VAL A 30 21.46 -29.80 -3.20
C VAL A 30 21.64 -28.49 -3.94
N PHE A 31 20.75 -28.22 -4.90
CA PHE A 31 20.58 -26.88 -5.44
C PHE A 31 20.02 -26.03 -4.30
N LEU A 32 20.92 -25.39 -3.55
CA LEU A 32 20.59 -24.28 -2.66
C LEU A 32 20.10 -23.12 -3.54
N ILE A 33 18.81 -23.14 -3.87
CA ILE A 33 18.12 -21.92 -4.31
C ILE A 33 18.03 -21.06 -3.05
N ALA A 34 19.01 -20.18 -2.87
CA ALA A 34 18.94 -19.10 -1.91
C ALA A 34 17.76 -18.20 -2.31
N LEU A 35 16.59 -18.50 -1.74
CA LEU A 35 15.41 -17.68 -1.84
C LEU A 35 15.70 -16.40 -1.06
N SER A 36 16.29 -15.41 -1.74
CA SER A 36 16.45 -14.07 -1.23
C SER A 36 15.06 -13.44 -1.14
N ALA A 37 14.40 -13.65 0.00
CA ALA A 37 13.25 -12.86 0.38
C ALA A 37 13.75 -11.43 0.65
N VAL A 38 13.86 -10.62 -0.41
CA VAL A 38 13.87 -9.17 -0.27
C VAL A 38 12.52 -8.81 0.30
N ALA A 39 12.47 -8.64 1.62
CA ALA A 39 11.36 -7.96 2.25
C ALA A 39 11.36 -6.52 1.69
N MET A 40 10.49 -6.26 0.72
CA MET A 40 10.14 -4.90 0.32
C MET A 40 9.56 -4.24 1.55
N ARG A 41 10.41 -3.53 2.29
CA ARG A 41 9.98 -2.61 3.33
C ARG A 41 9.50 -1.37 2.60
N ASP A 42 8.20 -1.29 2.33
CA ASP A 42 7.53 -0.04 1.97
C ASP A 42 7.67 0.91 3.16
N THR A 43 8.82 1.57 3.20
CA THR A 43 9.11 2.61 4.17
C THR A 43 8.48 3.86 3.57
N HIS A 44 7.20 4.10 3.87
CA HIS A 44 6.57 5.40 3.62
C HIS A 44 7.19 6.45 4.56
N ALA A 45 8.50 6.69 4.42
CA ALA A 45 9.15 7.86 4.95
C ALA A 45 8.77 8.99 3.98
N GLN A 46 7.75 9.78 4.33
CA GLN A 46 7.54 11.08 3.71
C GLN A 46 8.87 11.81 3.80
N ALA A 47 9.57 12.00 2.67
CA ALA A 47 10.81 12.76 2.64
C ALA A 47 10.51 14.12 3.26
N GLU A 48 11.11 14.36 4.42
CA GLU A 48 10.99 15.62 5.16
C GLU A 48 11.95 16.59 4.48
N GLY A 49 11.52 17.14 3.34
CA GLY A 49 12.29 18.14 2.62
C GLY A 49 12.40 19.43 3.44
N GLU A 50 13.36 20.27 3.08
CA GLU A 50 13.60 21.54 3.76
C GLU A 50 12.36 22.44 3.69
N LYS A 51 11.86 22.87 4.86
CA LYS A 51 10.73 23.80 4.94
C LYS A 51 11.10 25.12 4.27
N ALA A 52 10.20 25.62 3.43
CA ALA A 52 10.36 26.87 2.72
C ALA A 52 9.16 27.80 3.00
N VAL A 53 9.31 29.05 2.57
CA VAL A 53 8.22 30.05 2.55
C VAL A 53 7.98 30.45 1.10
N CYS A 54 6.72 30.65 0.73
CA CYS A 54 6.34 31.09 -0.60
C CYS A 54 6.63 32.57 -0.82
N ASN A 55 7.67 32.83 -1.61
CA ASN A 55 8.19 34.15 -1.92
C ASN A 55 8.46 34.31 -3.43
N GLY A 56 7.54 33.82 -4.27
CA GLY A 56 7.59 33.96 -5.72
C GLY A 56 8.20 32.78 -6.48
N GLN A 57 8.70 31.75 -5.81
CA GLN A 57 9.24 30.55 -6.46
C GLN A 57 8.16 29.84 -7.30
N ILE A 58 8.56 29.15 -8.37
CA ILE A 58 7.63 28.34 -9.16
C ILE A 58 7.26 27.07 -8.40
N ILE A 59 5.96 26.76 -8.38
CA ILE A 59 5.44 25.53 -7.80
C ILE A 59 5.77 24.38 -8.76
N SER A 60 6.74 23.56 -8.39
CA SER A 60 7.17 22.42 -9.20
C SER A 60 6.22 21.23 -9.08
N ASP A 61 5.57 21.06 -7.93
CA ASP A 61 4.61 19.99 -7.67
C ASP A 61 3.62 20.34 -6.53
N ILE A 62 2.46 19.67 -6.52
CA ILE A 62 1.47 19.73 -5.43
C ILE A 62 1.08 18.30 -5.04
N GLN A 63 1.50 17.91 -3.84
CA GLN A 63 1.28 16.60 -3.25
C GLN A 63 0.16 16.70 -2.22
N VAL A 64 -0.94 15.98 -2.42
CA VAL A 64 -2.02 15.91 -1.43
C VAL A 64 -1.97 14.56 -0.74
N ASN A 65 -2.05 14.59 0.59
CA ASN A 65 -2.17 13.41 1.42
C ASN A 65 -3.43 13.53 2.29
N THR A 66 -4.45 12.73 1.94
CA THR A 66 -5.70 12.64 2.68
C THR A 66 -5.64 11.46 3.66
N ARG A 67 -5.91 11.72 4.94
CA ARG A 67 -5.93 10.69 5.99
C ARG A 67 -7.34 10.46 6.53
N ALA A 68 -7.61 9.21 6.90
CA ALA A 68 -8.86 8.83 7.57
C ALA A 68 -8.96 9.47 8.98
N PRO A 69 -10.18 9.67 9.51
CA PRO A 69 -10.41 10.34 10.80
C PRO A 69 -9.75 9.64 12.00
N TYR A 70 -9.56 8.31 11.91
CA TYR A 70 -9.02 7.52 13.02
C TYR A 70 -8.17 6.34 12.55
N GLU A 71 -6.94 6.22 13.04
CA GLU A 71 -6.12 5.01 12.89
C GLU A 71 -5.97 4.30 14.24
N PRO A 72 -6.56 3.11 14.44
CA PRO A 72 -6.43 2.41 15.71
C PRO A 72 -4.99 1.90 15.92
N LYS A 73 -4.32 2.41 16.96
CA LYS A 73 -2.92 2.06 17.29
C LYS A 73 -2.74 0.76 18.10
N SER A 74 -3.80 0.03 18.44
CA SER A 74 -3.73 -1.18 19.28
C SER A 74 -4.63 -2.31 18.79
N LYS A 75 -4.25 -3.57 19.03
CA LYS A 75 -5.09 -4.77 18.77
C LYS A 75 -6.07 -5.02 19.92
N LYS A 76 -6.93 -4.06 20.24
CA LYS A 76 -8.00 -4.22 21.25
C LYS A 76 -9.29 -4.72 20.61
N TRP A 77 -10.23 -5.23 21.40
CA TRP A 77 -11.53 -5.69 20.87
C TRP A 77 -12.34 -4.55 20.21
N TRP A 78 -12.14 -3.30 20.63
CA TRP A 78 -12.72 -2.09 20.02
C TRP A 78 -12.15 -1.73 18.63
N THR A 79 -11.07 -2.37 18.17
CA THR A 79 -10.44 -2.09 16.86
C THR A 79 -11.36 -2.49 15.71
N ILE A 80 -12.13 -3.55 15.87
CA ILE A 80 -13.01 -4.10 14.83
C ILE A 80 -14.16 -3.14 14.50
N PRO A 81 -14.98 -2.67 15.47
CA PRO A 81 -16.05 -1.72 15.15
C PRO A 81 -15.51 -0.39 14.59
N ILE A 82 -14.36 0.09 15.06
CA ILE A 82 -13.70 1.30 14.53
C ILE A 82 -13.27 1.11 13.07
N ARG A 83 -12.66 -0.05 12.74
CA ARG A 83 -12.29 -0.37 11.36
C ARG A 83 -13.49 -0.48 10.44
N ILE A 84 -14.61 -1.02 10.94
CA ILE A 84 -15.87 -1.06 10.19
C ILE A 84 -16.37 0.37 9.95
N ALA A 85 -16.42 1.21 10.99
CA ALA A 85 -16.82 2.62 10.84
C ALA A 85 -15.92 3.39 9.86
N ASN A 86 -14.61 3.16 9.89
CA ASN A 86 -13.67 3.73 8.92
C ASN A 86 -13.82 3.13 7.52
N SER A 87 -14.14 1.83 7.38
CA SER A 87 -14.35 1.20 6.07
C SER A 87 -15.62 1.69 5.38
N LEU A 88 -16.60 2.17 6.17
CA LEU A 88 -17.79 2.84 5.67
C LEU A 88 -17.50 4.28 5.26
N HIS A 89 -16.35 4.84 5.63
CA HIS A 89 -15.95 6.20 5.30
C HIS A 89 -14.97 6.17 4.12
N ALA A 90 -15.37 6.75 2.99
CA ALA A 90 -14.48 6.96 1.86
C ALA A 90 -13.58 8.16 2.13
N THR A 91 -12.27 8.02 1.98
CA THR A 91 -11.34 9.15 2.06
C THR A 91 -11.61 10.13 0.92
N THR A 92 -11.54 11.42 1.19
CA THR A 92 -11.76 12.46 0.17
C THR A 92 -10.76 12.31 -0.98
N ASP A 93 -11.28 12.25 -2.21
CA ASP A 93 -10.46 12.15 -3.42
C ASP A 93 -9.55 13.38 -3.56
N GLU A 94 -8.30 13.16 -3.92
CA GLU A 94 -7.30 14.23 -4.06
C GLU A 94 -7.74 15.30 -5.08
N SER A 95 -8.47 14.93 -6.13
CA SER A 95 -8.99 15.88 -7.12
C SER A 95 -10.03 16.83 -6.54
N VAL A 96 -10.76 16.44 -5.50
CA VAL A 96 -11.69 17.31 -4.77
C VAL A 96 -10.88 18.34 -3.99
N ILE A 97 -9.85 17.92 -3.25
CA ILE A 97 -8.97 18.81 -2.50
C ILE A 97 -8.31 19.84 -3.43
N ARG A 98 -7.79 19.40 -4.59
CA ARG A 98 -7.14 20.28 -5.57
C ARG A 98 -8.05 21.41 -6.08
N ARG A 99 -9.37 21.23 -6.15
CA ARG A 99 -10.32 22.27 -6.61
C ARG A 99 -10.42 23.47 -5.66
N TYR A 100 -10.04 23.29 -4.40
CA TYR A 100 -10.06 24.35 -3.39
C TYR A 100 -8.72 25.10 -3.29
N LEU A 101 -7.70 24.67 -4.03
CA LEU A 101 -6.41 25.35 -4.08
C LEU A 101 -6.45 26.49 -5.10
N ILE A 102 -6.10 27.69 -4.66
CA ILE A 102 -5.91 28.87 -5.54
C ILE A 102 -4.54 28.78 -6.27
N LEU A 103 -3.72 27.81 -5.89
CA LEU A 103 -2.40 27.54 -6.43
C LEU A 103 -2.42 26.30 -7.32
N ASN A 104 -1.70 26.36 -8.45
CA ASN A 104 -1.51 25.23 -9.35
C ASN A 104 -0.02 25.03 -9.63
N ARG A 105 0.33 23.82 -10.08
CA ARG A 105 1.67 23.52 -10.60
C ARG A 105 2.03 24.50 -11.74
N GLY A 106 3.26 24.97 -11.75
CA GLY A 106 3.79 25.94 -12.70
C GLY A 106 3.47 27.40 -12.39
N MET A 107 2.66 27.68 -11.36
CA MET A 107 2.40 29.06 -10.92
C MET A 107 3.48 29.56 -9.94
N GLN A 108 3.60 30.88 -9.81
CA GLN A 108 4.36 31.49 -8.72
C GLN A 108 3.68 31.25 -7.38
N CYS A 109 4.43 30.76 -6.40
CA CYS A 109 3.93 30.61 -5.04
C CYS A 109 3.94 31.95 -4.30
N SER A 110 2.85 32.27 -3.62
CA SER A 110 2.78 33.39 -2.68
C SER A 110 2.18 32.92 -1.37
N GLU A 111 2.69 33.43 -0.25
CA GLU A 111 2.13 33.10 1.07
C GLU A 111 0.65 33.46 1.17
N PHE A 112 0.23 34.57 0.56
CA PHE A 112 -1.19 34.95 0.54
C PHE A 112 -2.07 33.86 -0.09
N ARG A 113 -1.74 33.40 -1.31
CA ARG A 113 -2.53 32.35 -1.98
C ARG A 113 -2.42 31.00 -1.27
N ARG A 114 -1.27 30.69 -0.64
CA ARG A 114 -1.08 29.45 0.14
C ARG A 114 -1.99 29.47 1.36
N ALA A 115 -1.90 30.52 2.17
CA ALA A 115 -2.71 30.70 3.38
C ALA A 115 -4.20 30.77 3.07
N GLU A 116 -4.59 31.43 1.98
CA GLU A 116 -6.00 31.51 1.58
C GLU A 116 -6.53 30.16 1.09
N SER A 117 -5.73 29.39 0.35
CA SER A 117 -6.09 28.01 -0.02
C SER A 117 -6.29 27.13 1.22
N GLU A 118 -5.41 27.25 2.21
CA GLU A 118 -5.54 26.54 3.49
C GLU A 118 -6.81 26.97 4.23
N ARG A 119 -7.12 28.28 4.27
CA ARG A 119 -8.35 28.80 4.88
C ARG A 119 -9.60 28.24 4.22
N ILE A 120 -9.62 28.16 2.88
CA ILE A 120 -10.73 27.56 2.12
C ILE A 120 -10.88 26.08 2.42
N LEU A 121 -9.78 25.33 2.51
CA LEU A 121 -9.84 23.91 2.90
C LEU A 121 -10.38 23.72 4.31
N ARG A 122 -9.97 24.56 5.27
CA ARG A 122 -10.37 24.43 6.69
C ARG A 122 -11.84 24.71 6.96
N VAL A 123 -12.57 25.32 6.03
CA VAL A 123 -14.01 25.56 6.16
C VAL A 123 -14.85 24.45 5.50
N GLN A 124 -14.22 23.45 4.89
CA GLN A 124 -14.96 22.35 4.27
C GLN A 124 -15.57 21.45 5.35
N PRO A 125 -16.87 21.14 5.28
CA PRO A 125 -17.59 20.42 6.34
C PRO A 125 -17.19 18.94 6.49
N TYR A 126 -16.46 18.40 5.53
CA TYR A 126 -15.97 17.01 5.52
C TYR A 126 -14.49 16.89 5.91
N LEU A 127 -13.80 18.02 6.20
CA LEU A 127 -12.41 18.02 6.65
C LEU A 127 -12.34 18.42 8.13
N ALA A 128 -11.88 17.50 8.98
CA ALA A 128 -11.58 17.77 10.39
C ALA A 128 -10.37 18.71 10.53
N SER A 129 -9.40 18.59 9.63
CA SER A 129 -8.24 19.50 9.56
C SER A 129 -7.63 19.56 8.16
N ALA A 130 -6.98 20.68 7.86
CA ALA A 130 -6.19 20.89 6.65
C ALA A 130 -4.99 21.78 6.94
N GLU A 131 -3.82 21.40 6.44
CA GLU A 131 -2.56 22.13 6.56
C GLU A 131 -1.84 22.14 5.20
N ILE A 132 -1.27 23.28 4.79
CA ILE A 132 -0.45 23.39 3.59
C ILE A 132 0.97 23.79 3.97
N ARG A 133 1.93 22.89 3.77
CA ARG A 133 3.37 23.15 3.96
C ARG A 133 4.06 23.38 2.64
N THR A 134 4.99 24.33 2.62
CA THR A 134 5.86 24.59 1.48
C THR A 134 7.22 23.95 1.74
N ILE A 135 7.71 23.19 0.77
CA ILE A 135 8.98 22.47 0.84
C ILE A 135 9.85 22.90 -0.34
N SER A 136 11.14 23.14 -0.13
CA SER A 136 12.08 23.40 -1.23
C SER A 136 12.23 22.17 -2.12
N ASP A 137 12.24 22.35 -3.43
CA ASP A 137 12.52 21.27 -4.38
C ASP A 137 14.02 21.07 -4.69
N GLY A 138 14.88 21.89 -4.08
CA GLY A 138 16.33 21.89 -4.28
C GLY A 138 16.81 22.48 -5.61
N GLN A 139 15.89 22.92 -6.49
CA GLN A 139 16.16 23.44 -7.84
C GLN A 139 15.69 24.90 -8.01
N GLY A 140 15.33 25.57 -6.91
CA GLY A 140 14.85 26.96 -6.91
C GLY A 140 13.34 27.08 -7.05
N GLY A 141 12.61 25.97 -7.13
CA GLY A 141 11.16 25.92 -7.01
C GLY A 141 10.72 25.44 -5.62
N VAL A 142 9.41 25.21 -5.49
CA VAL A 142 8.81 24.68 -4.26
C VAL A 142 7.77 23.60 -4.56
N VAL A 143 7.66 22.63 -3.66
CA VAL A 143 6.59 21.65 -3.61
C VAL A 143 5.60 22.05 -2.52
N LEU A 144 4.31 22.06 -2.85
CA LEU A 144 3.25 22.24 -1.86
C LEU A 144 2.79 20.87 -1.35
N ARG A 145 2.90 20.65 -0.05
CA ARG A 145 2.39 19.46 0.63
C ARG A 145 1.11 19.81 1.37
N VAL A 146 -0.01 19.28 0.88
CA VAL A 146 -1.33 19.46 1.46
C VAL A 146 -1.65 18.22 2.29
N GLU A 147 -1.82 18.38 3.59
CA GLU A 147 -2.23 17.31 4.48
C GLU A 147 -3.65 17.60 4.98
N THR A 148 -4.55 16.63 4.81
CA THR A 148 -5.92 16.72 5.31
C THR A 148 -6.26 15.52 6.19
N VAL A 149 -7.19 15.74 7.11
CA VAL A 149 -7.83 14.68 7.88
C VAL A 149 -9.33 14.81 7.67
N ASP A 150 -9.96 13.75 7.20
CA ASP A 150 -11.40 13.75 6.96
C ASP A 150 -12.19 13.71 8.28
N GLU A 151 -13.42 14.22 8.25
CA GLU A 151 -14.39 14.15 9.35
C GLU A 151 -15.18 12.84 9.27
N LEU A 152 -15.49 12.20 10.40
CA LEU A 152 -16.28 10.96 10.40
C LEU A 152 -17.76 11.26 10.07
N THR A 153 -18.16 11.06 8.81
CA THR A 153 -19.51 11.41 8.34
C THR A 153 -20.59 10.37 8.65
N THR A 154 -20.21 9.17 9.11
CA THR A 154 -21.13 8.04 9.33
C THR A 154 -21.98 8.26 10.59
N ILE A 155 -23.26 8.62 10.41
CA ILE A 155 -24.23 8.67 11.49
C ILE A 155 -24.74 7.25 11.74
N VAL A 156 -24.38 6.69 12.89
CA VAL A 156 -24.92 5.42 13.39
C VAL A 156 -25.93 5.73 14.49
N SER A 157 -27.21 5.44 14.26
CA SER A 157 -28.24 5.57 15.30
C SER A 157 -28.96 4.24 15.51
N ALA A 158 -29.16 3.86 16.78
CA ALA A 158 -29.93 2.69 17.18
C ALA A 158 -31.05 3.13 18.13
N GLY A 159 -32.29 2.73 17.82
CA GLY A 159 -33.43 2.90 18.70
C GLY A 159 -33.66 1.64 19.53
N ALA A 160 -34.03 1.79 20.80
CA ALA A 160 -34.50 0.70 21.64
C ALA A 160 -35.79 1.08 22.36
N SER A 161 -36.69 0.12 22.56
CA SER A 161 -37.89 0.24 23.39
C SER A 161 -38.00 -1.00 24.27
N GLY A 162 -37.96 -0.82 25.59
CA GLY A 162 -37.82 -1.92 26.53
C GLY A 162 -36.52 -2.71 26.31
N ALA A 163 -36.60 -4.04 26.25
CA ALA A 163 -35.46 -4.92 25.96
C ALA A 163 -35.22 -5.19 24.46
N HIS A 164 -35.96 -4.53 23.58
CA HIS A 164 -35.93 -4.78 22.14
C HIS A 164 -35.32 -3.60 21.37
N LEU A 165 -34.43 -3.91 20.41
CA LEU A 165 -33.95 -2.95 19.43
C LEU A 165 -35.07 -2.66 18.43
N THR A 166 -35.43 -1.38 18.29
CA THR A 166 -36.54 -0.91 17.45
C THR A 166 -36.10 -0.35 16.11
N GLY A 167 -34.81 -0.11 15.90
CA GLY A 167 -34.29 0.22 14.58
C GLY A 167 -32.82 0.60 14.56
N PHE A 168 -32.23 0.54 13.38
CA PHE A 168 -30.89 1.01 13.10
C PHE A 168 -30.95 1.93 11.87
N ARG A 169 -30.37 3.13 11.94
CA ARG A 169 -30.18 4.01 10.77
C ARG A 169 -28.70 4.28 10.57
N LEU A 170 -28.26 4.10 9.33
CA LEU A 170 -26.95 4.47 8.81
C LEU A 170 -27.17 5.58 7.79
N GLY A 171 -26.52 6.73 7.96
CA GLY A 171 -26.56 7.84 7.01
C GLY A 171 -25.17 8.42 6.79
N ASP A 172 -24.84 8.70 5.55
CA ASP A 172 -23.61 9.41 5.17
C ASP A 172 -23.98 10.80 4.63
N ARG A 173 -23.15 11.81 4.92
CA ARG A 173 -23.28 13.15 4.35
C ARG A 173 -22.53 13.30 3.02
N ASN A 174 -21.77 12.29 2.60
CA ASN A 174 -20.95 12.31 1.40
C ASN A 174 -21.46 11.40 0.28
N VAL A 175 -22.76 11.48 -0.03
CA VAL A 175 -23.42 10.61 -1.05
C VAL A 175 -23.06 11.01 -2.49
N MET A 176 -22.10 11.91 -2.72
CA MET A 176 -21.74 12.36 -4.08
C MET A 176 -20.27 12.74 -4.33
N GLY A 177 -19.35 12.41 -3.40
CA GLY A 177 -17.92 12.75 -3.54
C GLY A 177 -17.55 14.18 -3.16
#